data_AF-A0A2V1KBD6-F1
#
_entry.id   AF-A0A2V1KBD6-F1
#
_cell.length_a   1.000
_cell.length_b   1.000
_cell.length_c   1.000
_cell.angle_alpha   90.00
_cell.angle_beta   90.00
_cell.angle_gamma   90.00
#
_symmetry.space_group_name_H-M   'P 1'
#
loop_
_entity.id
_entity.type
_entity.pdbx_description
1 polymer ?
#
loop_
_entity_poly.entity_id
_entity_poly.type
_entity_poly.pdbx_seq_one_letter_code
_entity_poly.pdbx_strand_id
1 'polypeptide(L)'
;MAHKDDPEKMAKLAAWLEAAAEELGVDPSVVTDNQTDLLGLIDTVAHGPSRPGAPLTAFLVGYAAASQDRNPSELVELLEKRAQGWDA
;
A
#
# COMPACT_ATOMS: atom_id res chain seq x y z
N MET A 1 -13.76 13.95 -6.14
CA MET A 1 -14.58 12.99 -6.92
C MET A 1 -13.83 11.68 -6.84
N ALA A 2 -14.45 10.60 -6.33
CA ALA A 2 -13.82 9.29 -6.37
C ALA A 2 -13.52 8.99 -7.83
N HIS A 3 -12.23 8.95 -8.19
CA HIS A 3 -11.84 8.55 -9.53
C HIS A 3 -12.23 7.08 -9.61
N LYS A 4 -13.36 6.80 -10.27
CA LYS A 4 -13.86 5.44 -10.41
C LYS A 4 -12.78 4.72 -11.22
N ASP A 5 -12.04 3.84 -10.55
CA ASP A 5 -10.92 3.15 -11.19
C ASP A 5 -11.43 2.45 -12.44
N ASP A 6 -10.75 2.71 -13.55
CA ASP A 6 -11.04 2.12 -14.85
C ASP A 6 -10.86 0.59 -14.71
N PRO A 7 -11.92 -0.23 -14.92
CA PRO A 7 -11.83 -1.68 -14.73
C PRO A 7 -10.71 -2.33 -15.54
N GLU A 8 -10.41 -1.79 -16.73
CA GLU A 8 -9.33 -2.30 -17.57
C GLU A 8 -7.96 -2.00 -16.96
N LYS A 9 -7.78 -0.82 -16.36
CA LYS A 9 -6.54 -0.46 -15.67
C LYS A 9 -6.32 -1.29 -14.42
N MET A 10 -7.37 -1.56 -13.65
CA MET A 10 -7.28 -2.40 -12.46
C MET A 10 -6.94 -3.85 -12.81
N ALA A 11 -7.50 -4.38 -13.91
CA ALA A 11 -7.12 -5.69 -14.41
C ALA A 11 -5.64 -5.75 -14.84
N LYS A 12 -5.15 -4.72 -15.53
CA LYS A 12 -3.73 -4.60 -15.91
C LYS A 12 -2.82 -4.50 -14.70
N LEU A 13 -3.21 -3.74 -13.67
CA LEU A 13 -2.47 -3.64 -12.41
C LEU A 13 -2.41 -4.99 -11.69
N ALA A 14 -3.54 -5.70 -11.57
CA ALA A 14 -3.59 -7.01 -10.93
C ALA A 14 -2.67 -8.02 -11.64
N ALA A 15 -2.73 -8.09 -12.98
CA ALA A 15 -1.86 -8.96 -13.77
C ALA A 15 -0.36 -8.61 -13.62
N TRP A 16 -0.04 -7.31 -13.55
CA TRP A 16 1.33 -6.86 -13.28
C TRP A 16 1.81 -7.29 -11.89
N LEU A 17 1.00 -7.10 -10.86
CA LEU A 17 1.36 -7.45 -9.48
C LEU A 17 1.54 -8.97 -9.31
N GLU A 18 0.72 -9.77 -9.98
CA GLU A 18 0.83 -11.23 -9.98
C GLU A 18 2.13 -11.69 -10.64
N ALA A 19 2.47 -11.15 -11.83
CA ALA A 19 3.73 -11.46 -12.50
C ALA A 19 4.97 -11.01 -11.70
N ALA A 20 4.92 -9.82 -11.08
CA ALA A 20 6.00 -9.32 -10.24
C ALA A 20 6.16 -10.16 -8.96
N ALA A 21 5.06 -10.61 -8.37
CA ALA A 21 5.08 -11.49 -7.20
C ALA A 21 5.71 -12.84 -7.53
N GLU A 22 5.36 -13.43 -8.69
CA GLU A 22 5.95 -14.67 -9.19
C GLU A 22 7.48 -14.53 -9.38
N GLU A 23 7.94 -13.45 -10.02
CA GLU A 23 9.37 -13.20 -10.25
C GLU A 23 10.16 -13.05 -8.92
N LEU A 24 9.53 -12.45 -7.91
CA LEU A 24 10.11 -12.26 -6.58
C LEU A 24 9.94 -13.47 -5.65
N GLY A 25 9.18 -14.50 -6.07
CA GLY A 25 8.89 -15.67 -5.26
C GLY A 25 8.04 -15.37 -4.01
N VAL A 26 7.16 -14.36 -4.08
CA VAL A 26 6.25 -13.97 -3.00
C VAL A 26 4.81 -14.35 -3.33
N ASP A 27 4.02 -14.65 -2.31
CA ASP A 27 2.59 -14.93 -2.46
C ASP A 27 1.87 -13.64 -2.90
N PRO A 28 1.22 -13.61 -4.10
CA PRO A 28 0.52 -12.43 -4.59
C PRO A 28 -0.66 -12.01 -3.69
N SER A 29 -1.22 -12.92 -2.90
CA SER A 29 -2.33 -12.62 -1.98
C SER A 29 -1.98 -11.53 -0.96
N VAL A 30 -0.70 -11.45 -0.57
CA VAL A 30 -0.19 -10.42 0.35
C VAL A 30 -0.47 -9.01 -0.18
N VAL A 31 -0.37 -8.80 -1.49
CA VAL A 31 -0.63 -7.49 -2.10
C VAL A 31 -2.10 -7.32 -2.42
N THR A 32 -2.77 -8.33 -2.97
CA THR A 32 -4.18 -8.20 -3.38
C THR A 32 -5.12 -8.00 -2.19
N ASP A 33 -4.86 -8.67 -1.06
CA ASP A 33 -5.71 -8.60 0.12
C ASP A 33 -5.57 -7.25 0.85
N ASN A 34 -4.41 -6.59 0.69
CA ASN A 34 -4.10 -5.32 1.35
C ASN A 34 -4.12 -4.12 0.39
N GLN A 35 -4.55 -4.32 -0.87
CA GLN A 35 -4.42 -3.32 -1.93
C GLN A 35 -5.17 -2.02 -1.60
N THR A 36 -6.45 -2.13 -1.21
CA THR A 36 -7.28 -0.96 -0.92
C THR A 36 -6.71 -0.13 0.22
N ASP A 37 -6.32 -0.79 1.31
CA ASP A 37 -5.79 -0.13 2.50
C ASP A 37 -4.42 0.52 2.21
N LEU A 38 -3.52 -0.18 1.52
CA LEU A 38 -2.23 0.37 1.11
C LEU A 38 -2.39 1.59 0.20
N LEU A 39 -3.28 1.53 -0.80
CA LEU A 39 -3.53 2.67 -1.68
C LEU A 39 -4.13 3.86 -0.92
N GLY A 40 -5.03 3.61 0.03
CA GLY A 40 -5.57 4.66 0.91
C GLY A 40 -4.52 5.33 1.79
N LEU A 41 -3.59 4.54 2.35
CA LEU A 41 -2.45 5.06 3.11
C LEU A 41 -1.52 5.91 2.24
N ILE A 42 -1.19 5.41 1.04
CA ILE A 42 -0.34 6.12 0.07
C ILE A 42 -1.00 7.45 -0.30
N ASP A 43 -2.31 7.47 -0.55
CA ASP A 43 -3.06 8.70 -0.85
C ASP A 43 -3.01 9.68 0.32
N THR A 44 -3.25 9.20 1.55
CA THR A 44 -3.15 10.02 2.77
C THR A 44 -1.76 10.63 2.89
N VAL A 45 -0.70 9.82 2.84
CA VAL A 45 0.70 10.26 2.96
C VAL A 45 1.10 11.24 1.86
N ALA A 46 0.57 11.03 0.65
CA ALA A 46 0.84 11.90 -0.49
C ALA A 46 0.20 13.28 -0.32
N HIS A 47 -0.98 13.36 0.30
CA HIS A 47 -1.65 14.62 0.61
C HIS A 47 -1.10 15.30 1.90
N GLY A 48 -0.40 14.55 2.74
CA GLY A 48 0.50 15.03 3.81
C GLY A 48 1.07 13.82 4.56
N PRO A 49 2.31 13.77 5.10
CA PRO A 49 3.36 14.79 5.25
C PRO A 49 4.11 15.19 3.97
N SER A 50 4.17 14.33 2.95
CA SER A 50 5.04 14.53 1.79
C SER A 50 4.76 13.52 0.69
N ARG A 51 4.62 13.99 -0.57
CA ARG A 51 4.42 13.14 -1.75
C ARG A 51 5.50 12.05 -1.93
N PRO A 52 6.80 12.34 -1.85
CA PRO A 52 7.85 11.31 -1.80
C PRO A 52 7.71 10.28 -0.67
N GLY A 53 7.05 10.65 0.44
CA GLY A 53 6.84 9.75 1.57
C GLY A 53 5.92 8.58 1.24
N ALA A 54 5.00 8.73 0.30
CA ALA A 54 4.00 7.71 -0.01
C ALA A 54 4.59 6.36 -0.43
N PRO A 55 5.48 6.27 -1.45
CA PRO A 55 6.12 5.00 -1.81
C PRO A 55 7.07 4.48 -0.71
N LEU A 56 7.73 5.36 0.05
CA LEU A 56 8.62 4.96 1.15
C LEU A 56 7.84 4.35 2.33
N THR A 57 6.66 4.89 2.63
CA THR A 57 5.75 4.34 3.64
C THR A 57 5.26 2.95 3.24
N ALA A 58 4.86 2.75 1.98
CA ALA A 58 4.46 1.42 1.49
C ALA A 58 5.59 0.39 1.60
N PHE A 59 6.82 0.78 1.26
CA PHE A 59 8.00 -0.07 1.46
C PHE A 59 8.20 -0.44 2.93
N LEU A 60 8.05 0.51 3.86
CA LEU A 60 8.16 0.27 5.29
C LEU A 60 7.07 -0.68 5.82
N VAL A 61 5.82 -0.55 5.34
CA VAL A 61 4.74 -1.48 5.71
C VAL A 61 5.11 -2.90 5.29
N GLY A 62 5.49 -3.11 4.03
CA GLY A 62 5.89 -4.43 3.55
C GLY A 62 7.10 -4.99 4.29
N TYR A 63 8.12 -4.16 4.51
CA TYR A 63 9.33 -4.55 5.24
C TYR A 63 9.02 -4.94 6.70
N ALA A 64 8.19 -4.15 7.40
CA ALA A 64 7.82 -4.43 8.78
C ALA A 64 6.93 -5.68 8.89
N ALA A 65 5.98 -5.87 7.97
CA ALA A 65 5.13 -7.05 7.92
C ALA A 65 5.99 -8.33 7.83
N ALA A 66 6.93 -8.36 6.88
CA ALA A 66 7.80 -9.51 6.68
C ALA A 66 8.85 -9.70 7.78
N SER A 67 9.50 -8.62 8.23
CA SER A 67 10.62 -8.72 9.20
C SER A 67 10.18 -8.91 10.65
N GLN A 68 8.93 -8.55 10.98
CA GLN A 68 8.40 -8.59 12.35
C GLN A 68 7.18 -9.51 12.49
N ASP A 69 6.80 -10.25 11.44
CA ASP A 69 5.61 -11.11 11.39
C ASP A 69 4.33 -10.37 11.84
N ARG A 70 4.16 -9.16 11.29
CA ARG A 70 3.05 -8.26 11.64
C ARG A 70 2.00 -8.23 10.55
N ASN A 71 0.74 -8.14 10.95
CA ASN A 71 -0.37 -8.00 10.03
C ASN A 71 -0.27 -6.67 9.25
N PRO A 72 -0.27 -6.68 7.89
CA PRO A 72 -0.17 -5.46 7.10
C PRO A 72 -1.31 -4.47 7.32
N SER A 73 -2.57 -4.93 7.49
CA SER A 73 -3.71 -4.05 7.75
C SER A 73 -3.56 -3.27 9.06
N GLU A 74 -3.04 -3.92 10.12
CA GLU A 74 -2.76 -3.24 11.39
C GLU A 74 -1.65 -2.18 11.26
N LEU A 75 -0.63 -2.47 10.45
CA LEU A 75 0.44 -1.51 10.14
C LEU A 75 -0.09 -0.32 9.34
N VAL A 76 -0.98 -0.58 8.38
CA VAL A 76 -1.62 0.47 7.59
C VAL A 76 -2.45 1.39 8.49
N GLU A 77 -3.34 0.84 9.30
CA GLU A 77 -4.21 1.62 10.19
C GLU A 77 -3.38 2.47 11.18
N LEU A 78 -2.29 1.91 11.72
CA LEU A 78 -1.37 2.63 12.59
C LEU A 78 -0.74 3.84 11.90
N LEU A 79 -0.23 3.66 10.67
CA LEU A 79 0.46 4.71 9.93
C LEU A 79 -0.51 5.73 9.34
N GLU A 80 -1.72 5.32 8.97
CA GLU A 80 -2.76 6.22 8.47
C GLU A 80 -3.18 7.20 9.58
N LYS A 81 -3.48 6.70 10.78
CA LYS A 81 -3.77 7.55 11.96
C LYS A 81 -2.62 8.50 12.25
N ARG A 82 -1.37 8.04 12.10
CA ARG A 82 -0.18 8.87 12.31
C ARG A 82 -0.05 9.97 11.25
N ALA A 83 -0.33 9.65 9.99
CA ALA A 83 -0.26 10.61 8.88
C ALA A 83 -1.37 11.67 8.95
N GLN A 84 -2.59 11.28 9.34
CA GLN A 84 -3.72 12.21 9.52
C GLN A 84 -3.48 13.23 10.64
N GLY A 85 -2.80 12.84 11.72
CA GLY A 85 -2.45 13.71 12.84
C GLY A 85 -1.07 14.35 12.72
N TRP A 86 -0.49 14.41 11.52
CA TRP A 86 0.85 14.90 11.32
C TRP A 86 0.90 16.44 11.24
N ASP A 87 1.23 17.07 12.36
CA ASP A 87 1.63 18.48 12.45
C ASP A 87 3.15 18.56 12.62
N ALA A 88 3.89 18.79 11.53
CA ALA A 88 5.33 19.08 11.59
C ALA A 88 5.67 20.39 10.88
#